data_AF-A0A1F3VBI1-F1
#
_entry.id   AF-A0A1F3VBI1-F1
#
_cell.length_a   1.000
_cell.length_b   1.000
_cell.length_c   1.000
_cell.angle_alpha   90.00
_cell.angle_beta   90.00
_cell.angle_gamma   90.00
#
_symmetry.space_group_name_H-M   'P 1'
#
loop_
_entity.id
_entity.type
_entity.pdbx_description
1 polymer ?
#
loop_
_entity_poly.entity_id
_entity_poly.type
_entity_poly.pdbx_seq_one_letter_code
_entity_poly.pdbx_strand_id
1 'polypeptide(L)'
;MKKFYFLYQFIGPIIFVPVAYFLWLDYFNGNNNLAILVLVIPIITSYVIPGIGTNITKYWEFNTKFKIGGFRPHHGFVFGSALSTLSWLCTYKIPTFNLFEIIRSAFLTGMAIALINWIYDLYMIATGFVIIHNRSNFLGRDPATISLEYAPTYFGLFGAVYSIIIRLTEFFLVTNYTPLKYWLIFTAGLFATMIIPIGTFSAYNYLRFGHSGWLPVRSEKDLTERYKV
;
A
#
# COMPACT_ATOMS: atom_id res chain seq x y z
N MET A 1 -2.40 18.40 -14.71
CA MET A 1 -2.52 17.21 -13.83
C MET A 1 -2.21 17.46 -12.35
N LYS A 2 -1.25 18.31 -11.94
CA LYS A 2 -1.03 18.62 -10.50
C LYS A 2 -2.29 19.08 -9.73
N LYS A 3 -3.16 19.88 -10.37
CA LYS A 3 -4.46 20.29 -9.81
C LYS A 3 -5.38 19.10 -9.50
N PHE A 4 -5.35 18.06 -10.33
CA PHE A 4 -6.13 16.84 -10.08
C PHE A 4 -5.67 16.17 -8.79
N TYR A 5 -4.36 15.94 -8.62
CA TYR A 5 -3.85 15.29 -7.41
C TYR A 5 -4.03 16.12 -6.14
N PHE A 6 -3.94 17.44 -6.27
CA PHE A 6 -4.27 18.36 -5.19
C PHE A 6 -5.74 18.24 -4.75
N LEU A 7 -6.68 18.14 -5.69
CA LEU A 7 -8.09 17.99 -5.37
C LEU A 7 -8.42 16.56 -4.88
N TYR A 8 -7.83 15.56 -5.53
CA TYR A 8 -8.00 14.14 -5.24
C TYR A 8 -7.61 13.79 -3.80
N GLN A 9 -6.62 14.47 -3.22
CA GLN A 9 -6.25 14.21 -1.82
C GLN A 9 -7.36 14.52 -0.81
N PHE A 10 -8.35 15.35 -1.19
CA PHE A 10 -9.50 15.71 -0.35
C PHE A 10 -10.77 14.98 -0.81
N ILE A 11 -11.05 14.98 -2.12
CA ILE A 11 -12.25 14.33 -2.67
C ILE A 11 -12.17 12.81 -2.51
N GLY A 12 -10.99 12.22 -2.72
CA GLY A 12 -10.78 10.77 -2.63
C GLY A 12 -11.29 10.19 -1.30
N PRO A 13 -10.81 10.66 -0.13
CA PRO A 13 -11.28 10.20 1.17
C PRO A 13 -12.78 10.36 1.40
N ILE A 14 -13.34 11.51 1.00
CA ILE A 14 -14.77 11.81 1.19
C ILE A 14 -15.65 10.81 0.45
N ILE A 15 -15.19 10.29 -0.70
CA ILE A 15 -15.90 9.31 -1.49
C ILE A 15 -15.54 7.88 -1.07
N PHE A 16 -14.26 7.54 -1.10
CA PHE A 16 -13.79 6.17 -0.95
C PHE A 16 -13.89 5.64 0.47
N VAL A 17 -13.78 6.47 1.52
CA VAL A 17 -13.93 5.97 2.91
C VAL A 17 -15.37 5.51 3.17
N PRO A 18 -16.42 6.30 2.89
CA PRO A 18 -17.80 5.82 3.02
C PRO A 18 -18.11 4.64 2.10
N VAL A 19 -17.68 4.70 0.84
CA VAL A 19 -17.93 3.60 -0.12
C VAL A 19 -17.29 2.31 0.38
N ALA A 20 -16.02 2.31 0.74
CA ALA A 20 -15.34 1.14 1.26
C ALA A 20 -16.03 0.60 2.51
N TYR A 21 -16.38 1.49 3.45
CA TYR A 21 -17.07 1.11 4.67
C TYR A 21 -18.41 0.42 4.40
N PHE A 22 -19.28 1.00 3.55
CA PHE A 22 -20.58 0.41 3.24
C PHE A 22 -20.47 -0.90 2.45
N LEU A 23 -19.51 -1.01 1.54
CA LEU A 23 -19.23 -2.26 0.81
C LEU A 23 -18.82 -3.40 1.75
N TRP A 24 -17.96 -3.10 2.73
CA TRP A 24 -17.56 -4.09 3.73
C TRP A 24 -18.64 -4.35 4.78
N LEU A 25 -19.45 -3.35 5.12
CA LEU A 25 -20.59 -3.52 6.01
C LEU A 25 -21.61 -4.49 5.40
N ASP A 26 -21.92 -4.34 4.11
CA ASP A 26 -22.72 -5.29 3.34
C ASP A 26 -22.07 -6.67 3.30
N TYR A 27 -20.78 -6.73 2.96
CA TYR A 27 -20.01 -7.98 2.90
C TYR A 27 -20.07 -8.80 4.20
N PHE A 28 -20.03 -8.12 5.36
CA PHE A 28 -20.09 -8.75 6.67
C PHE A 28 -21.49 -8.72 7.31
N ASN A 29 -22.55 -8.63 6.51
CA ASN A 29 -23.95 -8.68 6.95
C ASN A 29 -24.27 -7.68 8.09
N GLY A 30 -23.79 -6.44 7.97
CA GLY A 30 -24.02 -5.39 8.97
C GLY A 30 -23.04 -5.37 10.14
N ASN A 31 -22.02 -6.24 10.17
CA ASN A 31 -21.05 -6.25 11.27
C ASN A 31 -20.01 -5.12 11.14
N ASN A 32 -20.24 -4.06 11.90
CA ASN A 32 -19.38 -2.87 11.96
C ASN A 32 -17.93 -3.17 12.34
N ASN A 33 -17.69 -4.07 13.30
CA ASN A 33 -16.33 -4.34 13.77
C ASN A 33 -15.48 -4.93 12.65
N LEU A 34 -16.02 -5.89 11.90
CA LEU A 34 -15.29 -6.52 10.80
C LEU A 34 -15.07 -5.55 9.64
N ALA A 35 -16.08 -4.75 9.30
CA ALA A 35 -15.95 -3.72 8.28
C ALA A 35 -14.87 -2.68 8.63
N ILE A 36 -14.83 -2.23 9.89
CA ILE A 36 -13.80 -1.31 10.38
C ILE A 36 -12.41 -1.97 10.37
N LEU A 37 -12.28 -3.23 10.82
CA LEU A 37 -11.01 -3.95 10.83
C LEU A 37 -10.37 -3.96 9.44
N VAL A 38 -11.13 -4.42 8.43
CA VAL A 38 -10.57 -4.53 7.08
C VAL A 38 -10.33 -3.16 6.48
N LEU A 39 -11.15 -2.14 6.77
CA LEU A 39 -10.95 -0.78 6.26
C LEU A 39 -9.73 -0.08 6.86
N VAL A 40 -9.52 -0.22 8.17
CA VAL A 40 -8.52 0.57 8.91
C VAL A 40 -7.10 0.06 8.68
N ILE A 41 -6.88 -1.24 8.53
CA ILE A 41 -5.55 -1.81 8.25
C ILE A 41 -4.84 -1.10 7.08
N PRO A 42 -5.41 -1.02 5.86
CA PRO A 42 -4.75 -0.37 4.72
C PRO A 42 -4.59 1.14 4.94
N ILE A 43 -5.50 1.78 5.67
CA ILE A 43 -5.39 3.21 6.02
C ILE A 43 -4.18 3.46 6.90
N ILE A 44 -4.02 2.69 7.98
CA ILE A 44 -2.87 2.83 8.89
C ILE A 44 -1.57 2.49 8.15
N THR A 45 -1.51 1.40 7.40
CA THR A 45 -0.31 1.06 6.63
C THR A 45 0.07 2.15 5.64
N SER A 46 -0.91 2.75 4.97
CA SER A 46 -0.72 3.89 4.05
C SER A 46 -0.37 5.20 4.78
N TYR A 47 -0.56 5.30 6.10
CA TYR A 47 -0.03 6.41 6.88
C TYR A 47 1.42 6.17 7.31
N VAL A 48 1.68 4.99 7.88
CA VAL A 48 2.95 4.68 8.53
C VAL A 48 4.08 4.59 7.49
N ILE A 49 3.93 3.79 6.45
CA ILE A 49 5.03 3.54 5.51
C ILE A 49 5.44 4.81 4.76
N PRO A 50 4.51 5.58 4.17
CA PRO A 50 4.89 6.81 3.49
C PRO A 50 5.25 7.93 4.45
N GLY A 51 4.73 7.96 5.68
CA GLY A 51 5.19 8.87 6.71
C GLY A 51 6.67 8.67 7.06
N ILE A 52 7.09 7.41 7.25
CA ILE A 52 8.49 7.03 7.45
C ILE A 52 9.31 7.38 6.21
N GLY A 53 8.82 6.99 5.02
CA GLY A 53 9.45 7.24 3.73
C GLY A 53 9.76 8.71 3.46
N THR A 54 8.83 9.62 3.81
CA THR A 54 9.00 11.05 3.57
C THR A 54 9.80 11.76 4.65
N ASN A 55 9.58 11.42 5.92
CA ASN A 55 10.06 12.24 7.03
C ASN A 55 11.32 11.68 7.70
N ILE A 56 11.53 10.36 7.66
CA ILE A 56 12.67 9.70 8.29
C ILE A 56 13.71 9.35 7.25
N THR A 57 13.38 8.45 6.31
CA THR A 57 14.35 7.99 5.29
C THR A 57 14.56 9.00 4.17
N LYS A 58 13.59 9.92 3.99
CA LYS A 58 13.55 10.92 2.92
C LYS A 58 13.74 10.30 1.52
N TYR A 59 13.20 9.09 1.36
CA TYR A 59 13.26 8.31 0.14
C TYR A 59 12.29 8.84 -0.92
N TRP A 60 11.20 9.48 -0.52
CA TRP A 60 10.33 10.25 -1.43
C TRP A 60 9.74 11.49 -0.78
N GLU A 61 9.16 12.37 -1.58
CA GLU A 61 8.41 13.54 -1.09
C GLU A 61 7.24 13.91 -2.00
N PHE A 62 6.22 14.55 -1.41
CA PHE A 62 5.08 15.12 -2.13
C PHE A 62 5.29 16.61 -2.41
N ASN A 63 5.11 17.00 -3.67
CA ASN A 63 5.12 18.38 -4.13
C ASN A 63 3.70 18.97 -4.09
N THR A 64 3.23 19.24 -2.87
CA THR A 64 1.91 19.85 -2.60
C THR A 64 2.03 20.96 -1.55
N LYS A 65 1.10 21.91 -1.60
CA LYS A 65 1.05 23.05 -0.65
C LYS A 65 0.75 22.58 0.78
N PHE A 66 -0.08 21.55 0.94
CA PHE A 66 -0.49 21.04 2.25
C PHE A 66 0.30 19.77 2.58
N LYS A 67 1.40 19.94 3.30
CA LYS A 67 2.26 18.84 3.75
C LYS A 67 2.78 19.05 5.17
N ILE A 68 3.02 17.95 5.87
CA ILE A 68 3.74 17.91 7.15
C ILE A 68 5.07 17.24 6.86
N GLY A 69 6.16 18.02 6.87
CA GLY A 69 7.44 17.57 6.33
C GLY A 69 7.33 17.29 4.82
N GLY A 70 7.63 16.06 4.40
CA GLY A 70 7.46 15.59 3.03
C GLY A 70 6.12 14.90 2.75
N PHE A 71 5.25 14.75 3.78
CA PHE A 71 4.06 13.89 3.77
C PHE A 71 2.76 14.67 3.51
N ARG A 72 1.80 14.08 2.77
CA ARG A 72 0.46 14.66 2.58
C ARG A 72 -0.52 14.16 3.68
N PRO A 73 -1.18 15.02 4.47
CA PRO A 73 -1.94 14.58 5.65
C PRO A 73 -3.09 13.60 5.40
N HIS A 74 -3.71 13.60 4.22
CA HIS A 74 -4.80 12.68 3.89
C HIS A 74 -4.34 11.39 3.19
N HIS A 75 -3.02 11.15 3.09
CA HIS A 75 -2.49 10.04 2.28
C HIS A 75 -3.11 8.70 2.63
N GLY A 76 -3.19 8.36 3.92
CA GLY A 76 -3.67 7.06 4.36
C GLY A 76 -5.15 6.87 4.09
N PHE A 77 -5.99 7.89 4.25
CA PHE A 77 -7.40 7.79 3.86
C PHE A 77 -7.55 7.66 2.35
N VAL A 78 -6.82 8.43 1.54
CA VAL A 78 -6.90 8.38 0.06
C VAL A 78 -6.53 6.98 -0.44
N PHE A 79 -5.33 6.51 -0.09
CA PHE A 79 -4.82 5.23 -0.58
C PHE A 79 -5.50 4.07 0.12
N GLY A 80 -5.55 4.07 1.45
CA GLY A 80 -6.06 2.94 2.21
C GLY A 80 -7.50 2.58 1.88
N SER A 81 -8.39 3.57 1.71
CA SER A 81 -9.78 3.30 1.33
C SER A 81 -9.93 2.83 -0.12
N ALA A 82 -9.13 3.37 -1.04
CA ALA A 82 -9.10 2.91 -2.43
C ALA A 82 -8.58 1.46 -2.53
N LEU A 83 -7.49 1.13 -1.81
CA LEU A 83 -6.95 -0.23 -1.70
C LEU A 83 -7.98 -1.18 -1.09
N SER A 84 -8.67 -0.76 -0.02
CA SER A 84 -9.72 -1.54 0.62
C SER A 84 -10.89 -1.82 -0.33
N THR A 85 -11.31 -0.82 -1.12
CA THR A 85 -12.35 -0.97 -2.14
C THR A 85 -11.94 -1.93 -3.26
N LEU A 86 -10.69 -1.81 -3.75
CA LEU A 86 -10.12 -2.72 -4.74
C LEU A 86 -10.06 -4.15 -4.22
N SER A 87 -9.67 -4.35 -2.97
CA SER A 87 -9.67 -5.67 -2.34
C SER A 87 -11.07 -6.25 -2.23
N TRP A 88 -12.07 -5.45 -1.85
CA TRP A 88 -13.47 -5.90 -1.85
C TRP A 88 -13.88 -6.47 -3.20
N LEU A 89 -13.56 -5.78 -4.30
CA LEU A 89 -13.85 -6.27 -5.67
C LEU A 89 -13.17 -7.62 -5.96
N CYS A 90 -11.96 -7.82 -5.45
CA CYS A 90 -11.18 -9.04 -5.67
C CYS A 90 -11.60 -10.19 -4.74
N THR A 91 -12.26 -9.90 -3.61
CA THR A 91 -12.66 -10.89 -2.60
C THR A 91 -14.17 -11.16 -2.56
N TYR A 92 -14.98 -10.41 -3.31
CA TYR A 92 -16.44 -10.49 -3.28
C TYR A 92 -16.97 -11.90 -3.63
N LYS A 93 -17.92 -12.40 -2.83
CA LYS A 93 -18.67 -13.65 -3.05
C LYS A 93 -17.84 -14.93 -3.21
N ILE A 94 -16.72 -15.04 -2.52
CA ILE A 94 -15.93 -16.28 -2.53
C ILE A 94 -16.42 -17.18 -1.39
N PRO A 95 -17.13 -18.29 -1.68
CA PRO A 95 -18.05 -18.93 -0.73
C PRO A 95 -17.38 -19.96 0.18
N THR A 96 -16.14 -20.37 -0.11
CA THR A 96 -15.47 -21.47 0.59
C THR A 96 -14.14 -21.04 1.15
N PHE A 97 -13.92 -21.28 2.44
CA PHE A 97 -12.61 -21.13 3.05
C PHE A 97 -11.78 -22.40 2.82
N ASN A 98 -10.90 -22.36 1.82
CA ASN A 98 -9.90 -23.40 1.59
C ASN A 98 -8.57 -22.76 1.14
N LEU A 99 -7.48 -23.51 1.19
CA LEU A 99 -6.14 -23.00 0.87
C LEU A 99 -6.06 -22.43 -0.56
N PHE A 100 -6.71 -23.08 -1.53
CA PHE A 100 -6.71 -22.64 -2.91
C PHE A 100 -7.40 -21.27 -3.05
N GLU A 101 -8.54 -21.07 -2.41
CA GLU A 101 -9.26 -19.79 -2.42
C GLU A 101 -8.48 -18.67 -1.72
N ILE A 102 -7.74 -18.98 -0.65
CA ILE A 102 -6.83 -18.02 -0.01
C ILE A 102 -5.73 -17.58 -0.99
N ILE A 103 -5.08 -18.54 -1.66
CA ILE A 103 -4.00 -18.26 -2.63
C ILE A 103 -4.56 -17.48 -3.83
N ARG A 104 -5.70 -17.90 -4.38
CA ARG A 104 -6.36 -17.23 -5.51
C ARG A 104 -6.72 -15.78 -5.16
N SER A 105 -7.33 -15.58 -4.00
CA SER A 105 -7.71 -14.26 -3.49
C SER A 105 -6.49 -13.36 -3.30
N ALA A 106 -5.41 -13.89 -2.72
CA ALA A 106 -4.14 -13.18 -2.55
C ALA A 106 -3.52 -12.79 -3.89
N PHE A 107 -3.49 -13.71 -4.85
CA PHE A 107 -2.95 -13.47 -6.19
C PHE A 107 -3.74 -12.39 -6.94
N LEU A 108 -5.07 -12.52 -7.02
CA LEU A 108 -5.92 -11.56 -7.73
C LEU A 108 -5.84 -10.16 -7.11
N THR A 109 -5.94 -10.08 -5.79
CA THR A 109 -5.86 -8.80 -5.06
C THR A 109 -4.47 -8.18 -5.21
N GLY A 110 -3.42 -8.99 -5.09
CA GLY A 110 -2.04 -8.55 -5.29
C GLY A 110 -1.82 -8.00 -6.70
N MET A 111 -2.24 -8.71 -7.75
CA MET A 111 -2.13 -8.24 -9.13
C MET A 111 -2.88 -6.92 -9.37
N ALA A 112 -4.14 -6.84 -8.92
CA ALA A 112 -4.96 -5.64 -9.11
C ALA A 112 -4.33 -4.43 -8.42
N ILE A 113 -3.90 -4.60 -7.16
CA ILE A 113 -3.27 -3.53 -6.39
C ILE A 113 -1.91 -3.15 -6.99
N ALA A 114 -1.09 -4.12 -7.41
CA ALA A 114 0.18 -3.86 -8.09
C ALA A 114 -0.01 -3.01 -9.35
N LEU A 115 -0.90 -3.44 -10.24
CA LEU A 115 -1.15 -2.78 -11.52
C LEU A 115 -1.69 -1.36 -11.34
N ILE A 116 -2.74 -1.19 -10.53
CA ILE A 116 -3.38 0.11 -10.36
C ILE A 116 -2.45 1.11 -9.67
N ASN A 117 -1.71 0.68 -8.64
CA ASN A 117 -0.80 1.60 -7.95
C ASN A 117 0.46 1.89 -8.76
N TRP A 118 0.95 0.94 -9.56
CA TRP A 118 2.03 1.23 -10.51
C TRP A 118 1.61 2.30 -11.53
N ILE A 119 0.43 2.17 -12.13
CA ILE A 119 -0.12 3.18 -13.06
C ILE A 119 -0.29 4.53 -12.33
N TYR A 120 -0.83 4.52 -11.12
CA TYR A 120 -1.00 5.73 -10.32
C TYR A 120 0.34 6.43 -10.05
N ASP A 121 1.36 5.70 -9.61
CA ASP A 121 2.68 6.23 -9.28
C ASP A 121 3.41 6.72 -10.54
N LEU A 122 3.30 6.02 -11.67
CA LEU A 122 3.81 6.48 -12.96
C LEU A 122 3.32 7.90 -13.26
N TYR A 123 2.02 8.16 -13.15
CA TYR A 123 1.47 9.50 -13.42
C TYR A 123 1.81 10.53 -12.32
N MET A 124 1.90 10.11 -11.07
CA MET A 124 2.33 10.99 -9.97
C MET A 124 3.76 11.49 -10.16
N ILE A 125 4.66 10.60 -10.58
CA ILE A 125 6.06 10.90 -10.88
C ILE A 125 6.15 11.73 -12.16
N ALA A 126 5.46 11.33 -13.24
CA ALA A 126 5.46 12.05 -14.52
C ALA A 126 5.01 13.50 -14.39
N THR A 127 4.13 13.78 -13.43
CA THR A 127 3.64 15.14 -13.16
C THR A 127 4.50 15.91 -12.17
N GLY A 128 5.52 15.28 -11.57
CA GLY A 128 6.34 15.85 -10.49
C GLY A 128 5.53 16.17 -9.23
N PHE A 129 4.41 15.48 -9.02
CA PHE A 129 3.65 15.56 -7.77
C PHE A 129 4.29 14.69 -6.68
N VAL A 130 4.94 13.59 -7.08
CA VAL A 130 5.82 12.79 -6.22
C VAL A 130 7.21 12.81 -6.81
N ILE A 131 8.21 12.88 -5.94
CA ILE A 131 9.61 12.70 -6.29
C ILE A 131 10.11 11.49 -5.51
N ILE A 132 10.60 10.47 -6.22
CA ILE A 132 11.23 9.28 -5.63
C ILE A 132 12.74 9.45 -5.76
N HIS A 133 13.48 9.39 -4.67
CA HIS A 133 14.95 9.54 -4.68
C HIS A 133 15.67 8.21 -4.84
N ASN A 134 15.25 7.37 -5.81
CA ASN A 134 15.93 6.12 -6.14
C ASN A 134 17.03 6.33 -7.20
N ARG A 135 17.77 5.26 -7.49
CA ARG A 135 18.83 5.27 -8.50
C ARG A 135 18.30 5.66 -9.88
N SER A 136 17.16 5.10 -10.30
CA SER A 136 16.56 5.42 -11.61
C SER A 136 16.22 6.91 -11.74
N ASN A 137 15.68 7.53 -10.70
CA ASN A 137 15.39 8.97 -10.71
C ASN A 137 16.67 9.81 -10.76
N PHE A 138 17.71 9.43 -10.00
CA PHE A 138 19.01 10.11 -10.04
C PHE A 138 19.64 10.06 -11.45
N LEU A 139 19.51 8.92 -12.13
CA LEU A 139 20.00 8.73 -13.51
C LEU A 139 19.09 9.34 -14.58
N GLY A 140 18.05 10.09 -14.20
CA GLY A 140 17.14 10.74 -15.14
C GLY A 140 16.31 9.76 -15.97
N ARG A 141 16.00 8.57 -15.45
CA ARG A 141 15.14 7.60 -16.13
C ARG A 141 13.69 8.07 -16.18
N ASP A 142 12.92 7.48 -17.09
CA ASP A 142 11.51 7.81 -17.26
C ASP A 142 10.66 7.37 -16.06
N PRO A 143 9.48 7.99 -15.85
CA PRO A 143 8.60 7.67 -14.72
C PRO A 143 8.15 6.21 -14.63
N ALA A 144 7.99 5.51 -15.76
CA ALA A 144 7.62 4.10 -15.75
C ALA A 144 8.75 3.25 -15.19
N THR A 145 10.00 3.51 -15.62
CA THR A 145 11.19 2.85 -15.07
C THR A 145 11.34 3.13 -13.57
N ILE A 146 11.19 4.39 -13.14
CA ILE A 146 11.30 4.76 -11.72
C ILE A 146 10.28 4.02 -10.86
N SER A 147 9.01 3.98 -11.29
CA SER A 147 7.93 3.33 -10.54
C SER A 147 8.03 1.80 -10.55
N LEU A 148 8.48 1.19 -11.65
CA LEU A 148 8.65 -0.27 -11.76
C LEU A 148 9.66 -0.84 -10.77
N GLU A 149 10.63 -0.05 -10.29
CA GLU A 149 11.63 -0.54 -9.34
C GLU A 149 11.02 -1.02 -8.03
N TYR A 150 9.92 -0.42 -7.57
CA TYR A 150 9.33 -0.72 -6.26
C TYR A 150 7.84 -1.06 -6.32
N ALA A 151 7.05 -0.40 -7.18
CA ALA A 151 5.61 -0.41 -7.10
C ALA A 151 5.02 -1.83 -7.25
N PRO A 152 5.39 -2.65 -8.25
CA PRO A 152 4.82 -3.99 -8.41
C PRO A 152 5.10 -4.89 -7.20
N THR A 153 6.34 -4.89 -6.71
CA THR A 153 6.77 -5.73 -5.58
C THR A 153 6.07 -5.31 -4.30
N TYR A 154 6.13 -4.01 -3.96
CA TYR A 154 5.56 -3.51 -2.72
C TYR A 154 4.03 -3.61 -2.71
N PHE A 155 3.36 -3.02 -3.71
CA PHE A 155 1.91 -2.99 -3.76
C PHE A 155 1.32 -4.40 -4.00
N GLY A 156 1.96 -5.21 -4.83
CA GLY A 156 1.50 -6.59 -5.07
C GLY A 156 1.53 -7.45 -3.82
N LEU A 157 2.63 -7.42 -3.06
CA LEU A 157 2.74 -8.17 -1.82
C LEU A 157 1.82 -7.60 -0.73
N PHE A 158 1.67 -6.27 -0.66
CA PHE A 158 0.70 -5.65 0.24
C PHE A 158 -0.71 -6.19 -0.04
N GLY A 159 -1.14 -6.17 -1.31
CA GLY A 159 -2.47 -6.65 -1.70
C GLY A 159 -2.67 -8.14 -1.42
N ALA A 160 -1.65 -8.96 -1.66
CA ALA A 160 -1.69 -10.38 -1.36
C ALA A 160 -1.85 -10.65 0.14
N VAL A 161 -1.00 -10.04 0.98
CA VAL A 161 -1.04 -10.20 2.44
C VAL A 161 -2.35 -9.66 3.02
N TYR A 162 -2.79 -8.50 2.55
CA TYR A 162 -4.04 -7.89 3.00
C TYR A 162 -5.25 -8.77 2.65
N SER A 163 -5.28 -9.38 1.46
CA SER A 163 -6.34 -10.34 1.12
C SER A 163 -6.33 -11.58 2.00
N ILE A 164 -5.16 -12.10 2.37
CA ILE A 164 -5.06 -13.22 3.33
C ILE A 164 -5.68 -12.80 4.67
N ILE A 165 -5.41 -11.59 5.15
CA ILE A 165 -5.97 -11.08 6.41
C ILE A 165 -7.51 -10.97 6.34
N ILE A 166 -8.06 -10.52 5.21
CA ILE A 166 -9.51 -10.54 4.97
C ILE A 166 -10.07 -11.97 5.10
N ARG A 167 -9.41 -12.97 4.52
CA ARG A 167 -9.83 -14.38 4.64
C ARG A 167 -9.75 -14.92 6.06
N LEU A 168 -8.70 -14.58 6.79
CA LEU A 168 -8.57 -14.97 8.19
C LEU A 168 -9.66 -14.29 9.05
N THR A 169 -10.02 -13.05 8.73
CA THR A 169 -11.14 -12.34 9.35
C THR A 169 -12.46 -13.08 9.12
N GLU A 170 -12.75 -13.46 7.88
CA GLU A 170 -13.94 -14.26 7.53
C GLU A 170 -14.00 -15.55 8.34
N PHE A 171 -12.92 -16.33 8.33
CA PHE A 171 -12.88 -17.65 8.94
C PHE A 171 -12.97 -17.62 10.46
N PHE A 172 -12.23 -16.73 11.11
CA PHE A 172 -12.12 -16.74 12.57
C PHE A 172 -13.13 -15.87 13.29
N LEU A 173 -13.67 -14.82 12.64
CA LEU A 173 -14.44 -13.78 13.32
C LEU A 173 -15.90 -13.69 12.89
N VAL A 174 -16.31 -14.17 11.71
CA VAL A 174 -17.72 -14.05 11.28
C VAL A 174 -18.65 -14.88 12.16
N THR A 175 -18.28 -16.12 12.46
CA THR A 175 -19.12 -17.05 13.24
C THR A 175 -18.71 -17.19 14.71
N ASN A 176 -17.47 -16.82 15.06
CA ASN A 176 -16.90 -17.06 16.39
C ASN A 176 -16.07 -15.87 16.87
N TYR A 177 -16.69 -14.69 16.80
CA TYR A 177 -16.10 -13.43 17.23
C TYR A 177 -15.73 -13.47 18.72
N THR A 178 -14.48 -13.12 19.02
CA THR A 178 -14.07 -12.70 20.36
C THR A 178 -13.17 -11.46 20.25
N PRO A 179 -13.20 -10.56 21.25
CA PRO A 179 -12.32 -9.38 21.24
C PRO A 179 -10.83 -9.74 21.10
N LEU A 180 -10.40 -10.84 21.73
CA LEU A 180 -9.01 -11.30 21.63
C LEU A 180 -8.63 -11.69 20.20
N LYS A 181 -9.46 -12.48 19.50
CA LYS A 181 -9.19 -12.86 18.11
C LYS A 181 -9.21 -11.64 17.19
N TYR A 182 -10.12 -10.71 17.43
CA TYR A 182 -10.20 -9.45 16.68
C TYR A 182 -8.88 -8.68 16.77
N TRP A 183 -8.41 -8.42 17.99
CA TRP A 183 -7.17 -7.67 18.20
C TRP A 183 -5.95 -8.43 17.70
N LEU A 184 -5.93 -9.77 17.83
CA LEU A 184 -4.85 -10.59 17.28
C LEU A 184 -4.78 -10.47 15.75
N ILE A 185 -5.90 -10.62 15.04
CA ILE A 185 -5.94 -10.49 13.58
C ILE A 185 -5.61 -9.05 13.14
N PHE A 186 -6.15 -8.05 13.84
CA PHE A 186 -5.87 -6.65 13.53
C PHE A 186 -4.38 -6.32 13.68
N THR A 187 -3.78 -6.65 14.82
CA THR A 187 -2.37 -6.33 15.10
C THR A 187 -1.42 -7.16 14.22
N ALA A 188 -1.59 -8.47 14.17
CA ALA A 188 -0.76 -9.34 13.31
C ALA A 188 -0.91 -8.97 11.84
N GLY A 189 -2.13 -8.67 11.39
CA GLY A 189 -2.40 -8.24 10.02
C GLY A 189 -1.75 -6.89 9.69
N LEU A 190 -1.87 -5.92 10.60
CA LEU A 190 -1.21 -4.62 10.44
C LEU A 190 0.31 -4.78 10.30
N PHE A 191 0.96 -5.51 11.21
CA PHE A 191 2.39 -5.78 11.12
C PHE A 191 2.76 -6.56 9.85
N ALA A 192 1.99 -7.58 9.48
CA ALA A 192 2.25 -8.36 8.27
C ALA A 192 2.20 -7.50 7.00
N THR A 193 1.21 -6.62 6.87
CA THR A 193 1.10 -5.72 5.70
C THR A 193 2.20 -4.67 5.62
N MET A 194 2.87 -4.36 6.74
CA MET A 194 4.03 -3.48 6.75
C MET A 194 5.33 -4.24 6.49
N ILE A 195 5.57 -5.32 7.23
CA ILE A 195 6.86 -6.03 7.28
C ILE A 195 7.08 -6.88 6.03
N ILE A 196 6.06 -7.63 5.57
CA ILE A 196 6.26 -8.56 4.45
C ILE A 196 6.62 -7.81 3.16
N PRO A 197 5.85 -6.79 2.70
CA PRO A 197 6.20 -6.09 1.47
C PRO A 197 7.56 -5.39 1.54
N ILE A 198 7.88 -4.78 2.69
CA ILE A 198 9.17 -4.08 2.90
C ILE A 198 10.34 -5.06 2.95
N GLY A 199 10.18 -6.13 3.72
CA GLY A 199 11.19 -7.17 3.90
C GLY A 199 11.50 -7.86 2.57
N THR A 200 10.48 -8.25 1.81
CA THR A 200 10.67 -8.89 0.51
C THR A 200 11.29 -7.94 -0.51
N PHE A 201 10.84 -6.68 -0.59
CA PHE A 201 11.48 -5.68 -1.45
C PHE A 201 12.97 -5.48 -1.08
N SER A 202 13.28 -5.39 0.22
CA SER A 202 14.66 -5.23 0.70
C SER A 202 15.53 -6.43 0.38
N ALA A 203 15.01 -7.64 0.62
CA ALA A 203 15.71 -8.89 0.34
C ALA A 203 15.98 -9.03 -1.17
N TYR A 204 14.97 -8.74 -1.99
CA TYR A 204 15.10 -8.73 -3.45
C TYR A 204 16.21 -7.77 -3.92
N ASN A 205 16.19 -6.53 -3.42
CA ASN A 205 17.21 -5.54 -3.77
C ASN A 205 18.60 -5.93 -3.27
N TYR A 206 18.70 -6.52 -2.07
CA TYR A 206 19.99 -6.91 -1.52
C TYR A 206 20.61 -8.05 -2.31
N LEU A 207 19.81 -9.06 -2.68
CA LEU A 207 20.25 -10.19 -3.49
C LEU A 207 20.65 -9.77 -4.90
N ARG A 208 19.98 -8.77 -5.49
CA ARG A 208 20.21 -8.36 -6.87
C ARG A 208 21.27 -7.26 -7.02
N PHE A 209 21.34 -6.34 -6.07
CA PHE A 209 22.10 -5.09 -6.19
C PHE A 209 23.03 -4.81 -5.00
N GLY A 210 22.99 -5.65 -3.94
CA GLY A 210 23.84 -5.50 -2.77
C GLY A 210 23.43 -4.39 -1.80
N HIS A 211 22.21 -3.84 -1.91
CA HIS A 211 21.67 -2.80 -1.04
C HIS A 211 20.18 -3.02 -0.74
N SER A 212 19.64 -2.38 0.30
CA SER A 212 18.22 -2.55 0.68
C SER A 212 17.20 -1.87 -0.24
N GLY A 213 17.63 -0.88 -1.03
CA GLY A 213 16.75 -0.13 -1.95
C GLY A 213 15.99 1.04 -1.33
N TRP A 214 16.13 1.25 -0.01
CA TRP A 214 15.41 2.31 0.74
C TRP A 214 16.23 3.57 1.02
N LEU A 215 17.51 3.58 0.66
CA LEU A 215 18.36 4.74 0.87
C LEU A 215 18.18 5.71 -0.31
N PRO A 216 18.00 7.02 -0.05
CA PRO A 216 17.90 7.98 -1.12
C PRO A 216 19.24 8.14 -1.84
N VAL A 217 19.19 8.35 -3.15
CA VAL A 217 20.33 8.75 -4.00
C VAL A 217 20.19 10.22 -4.34
N ARG A 218 21.09 11.06 -3.83
CA ARG A 218 21.06 12.52 -4.02
C ARG A 218 22.36 13.07 -4.61
N SER A 219 23.40 12.26 -4.63
CA SER A 219 24.73 12.64 -5.11
C SER A 219 25.40 11.45 -5.82
N GLU A 220 26.40 11.74 -6.63
CA GLU A 220 27.26 10.69 -7.22
C GLU A 220 27.96 9.86 -6.14
N LYS A 221 28.29 10.47 -5.00
CA LYS A 221 28.84 9.77 -3.83
C LYS A 221 27.86 8.73 -3.28
N ASP A 222 26.58 9.06 -3.17
CA ASP A 222 25.57 8.07 -2.75
C ASP A 222 25.49 6.91 -3.75
N LEU A 223 25.63 7.20 -5.04
CA LEU A 223 25.63 6.17 -6.09
C LEU A 223 26.85 5.26 -5.94
N THR A 224 28.06 5.78 -5.84
CA THR A 224 29.30 4.97 -5.82
C THR A 224 29.52 4.22 -4.51
N GLU A 225 29.16 4.80 -3.37
CA GLU A 225 29.40 4.17 -2.06
C GLU A 225 28.32 3.15 -1.67
N ARG A 226 27.07 3.34 -2.11
CA ARG A 226 25.93 2.52 -1.65
C ARG A 226 25.39 1.56 -2.70
N TYR A 227 25.58 1.88 -3.97
CA TYR A 227 25.17 1.04 -5.09
C TYR A 227 26.47 0.56 -5.71
N LYS A 228 26.85 -0.70 -5.48
CA LYS A 228 28.08 -1.26 -6.05
C LYS A 228 27.96 -1.21 -7.58
N VAL A 229 28.44 -0.12 -8.19
CA VAL A 229 28.58 0.05 -9.64
C VAL A 229 29.88 -0.60 -10.07
#